data_AF-A0A0Q2R6Z4-F1
#
_entry.id   AF-A0A0Q2R6Z4-F1
#
_cell.length_a   1.000
_cell.length_b   1.000
_cell.length_c   1.000
_cell.angle_alpha   90.00
_cell.angle_beta   90.00
_cell.angle_gamma   90.00
#
_symmetry.space_group_name_H-M   'P 1'
#
loop_
_entity.id
_entity.type
_entity.pdbx_description
1 polymer ?
#
loop_
_entity_poly.entity_id
_entity_poly.type
_entity_poly.pdbx_seq_one_letter_code
_entity_poly.pdbx_strand_id
1 'polypeptide(L)'
;MLQRNPRRVLHRAQAHAAAWWQRGPTRLRQRRQLLVCTLPAATVLLALAAEITRTMLAGQAALTDYNRHDLDALRADVATLSQFNIVDPAQVSFIAADLAVLEGRLEDAEHHFTAALAHDGGPASCPVRVNLELLRETRGDLAAATSHTAQAEQFYTTALQTISAAPPGCFTDNTDPNPDRREIRANAAARVTDKINTLHMPAPPPAPVQTLTPQPPPTSLTPTTVPP
;
A
#
# COMPACT_ATOMS: atom_id res chain seq x y z
N MET A 1 58.84 15.82 -8.46
CA MET A 1 57.39 15.98 -8.20
C MET A 1 57.15 15.91 -6.70
N LEU A 2 56.85 17.04 -6.06
CA LEU A 2 56.65 17.14 -4.61
C LEU A 2 55.22 16.72 -4.24
N GLN A 3 55.04 15.55 -3.64
CA GLN A 3 53.75 15.10 -3.12
C GLN A 3 53.33 16.00 -1.94
N ARG A 4 52.31 16.82 -2.18
CA ARG A 4 51.71 17.72 -1.18
C ARG A 4 50.96 16.87 -0.16
N ASN A 5 51.55 16.71 1.02
CA ASN A 5 51.05 15.81 2.07
C ASN A 5 49.65 16.28 2.58
N PRO A 6 48.56 15.54 2.29
CA PRO A 6 47.18 15.99 2.52
C PRO A 6 46.85 16.19 4.00
N ARG A 7 47.55 15.46 4.88
CA ARG A 7 47.38 15.56 6.34
C ARG A 7 47.78 16.93 6.90
N ARG A 8 48.77 17.61 6.31
CA ARG A 8 49.17 18.96 6.74
C ARG A 8 48.18 20.04 6.31
N VAL A 9 47.49 19.83 5.20
CA VAL A 9 46.43 20.75 4.72
C VAL A 9 45.20 20.63 5.62
N LEU A 10 44.81 19.40 5.97
CA LEU A 10 43.72 19.12 6.91
C LEU A 10 43.96 19.73 8.30
N HIS A 11 45.16 19.55 8.89
CA HIS A 11 45.46 20.14 10.20
C HIS A 11 45.49 21.67 10.18
N ARG A 12 45.96 22.30 9.10
CA ARG A 12 45.90 23.76 8.95
C ARG A 12 44.46 24.26 8.80
N ALA A 13 43.65 23.59 8.00
CA ALA A 13 42.23 23.91 7.86
C ALA A 13 41.48 23.77 9.20
N GLN A 14 41.78 22.72 9.97
CA GLN A 14 41.23 22.51 11.31
C GLN A 14 41.69 23.58 12.32
N ALA A 15 42.96 23.97 12.31
CA ALA A 15 43.49 25.02 13.21
C ALA A 15 42.93 26.40 12.88
N HIS A 16 42.77 26.73 11.59
CA HIS A 16 42.13 27.97 11.14
C HIS A 16 40.64 28.00 11.47
N ALA A 17 39.94 26.88 11.34
CA ALA A 17 38.57 26.73 11.84
C ALA A 17 38.55 26.97 13.35
N ALA A 18 39.31 26.22 14.15
CA ALA A 18 39.32 26.38 15.61
C ALA A 18 39.61 27.83 16.08
N ALA A 19 40.56 28.52 15.42
CA ALA A 19 40.88 29.92 15.73
C ALA A 19 39.74 30.90 15.35
N TRP A 20 39.03 30.66 14.24
CA TRP A 20 37.85 31.44 13.85
C TRP A 20 36.68 31.25 14.82
N TRP A 21 36.55 30.05 15.40
CA TRP A 21 35.55 29.71 16.41
C TRP A 21 35.87 30.31 17.80
N GLN A 22 37.12 30.70 18.06
CA GLN A 22 37.56 31.26 19.35
C GLN A 22 37.59 32.79 19.40
N ARG A 23 37.58 33.48 18.27
CA ARG A 23 37.68 34.95 18.20
C ARG A 23 36.30 35.62 18.17
N GLY A 24 36.02 36.46 19.17
CA GLY A 24 34.84 37.31 19.27
C GLY A 24 34.20 37.29 20.66
N PRO A 25 33.37 38.29 21.01
CA PRO A 25 32.68 38.36 22.29
C PRO A 25 31.83 37.10 22.52
N THR A 26 31.76 36.64 23.78
CA THR A 26 31.14 35.38 24.21
C THR A 26 29.74 35.14 23.63
N ARG A 27 28.96 36.21 23.48
CA ARG A 27 27.61 36.19 22.86
C ARG A 27 27.60 35.78 21.38
N LEU A 28 28.60 36.19 20.58
CA LEU A 28 28.70 35.83 19.15
C LEU A 28 29.16 34.38 18.98
N ARG A 29 30.02 33.87 19.88
CA ARG A 29 30.44 32.46 19.88
C ARG A 29 29.27 31.53 20.22
N GLN A 30 28.48 31.86 21.24
CA GLN A 30 27.26 31.10 21.58
C GLN A 30 26.23 31.09 20.44
N ARG A 31 25.99 32.24 19.77
CA ARG A 31 25.08 32.29 18.61
C ARG A 31 25.55 31.42 17.44
N ARG A 32 26.85 31.43 17.12
CA ARG A 32 27.41 30.57 16.07
C ARG A 32 27.35 29.09 16.44
N GLN A 33 27.61 28.76 17.70
CA GLN A 33 27.55 27.37 18.18
C GLN A 33 26.11 26.85 18.17
N LEU A 34 25.15 27.67 18.59
CA LEU A 34 23.71 27.36 18.45
C LEU A 34 23.36 27.14 16.98
N LEU A 35 23.73 28.05 16.07
CA LEU A 35 23.43 27.92 14.65
C LEU A 35 24.04 26.66 14.04
N VAL A 36 25.29 26.31 14.36
CA VAL A 36 25.93 25.10 13.79
C VAL A 36 25.35 23.80 14.37
N CYS A 37 24.83 23.83 15.61
CA CYS A 37 24.13 22.69 16.18
C CYS A 37 22.67 22.58 15.70
N THR A 38 21.97 23.70 15.50
CA THR A 38 20.55 23.70 15.11
C THR A 38 20.34 23.61 13.61
N LEU A 39 21.26 24.11 12.78
CA LEU A 39 21.19 23.95 11.32
C LEU A 39 21.03 22.49 10.89
N PRO A 40 21.90 21.54 11.30
CA PRO A 40 21.79 20.16 10.86
C PRO A 40 20.48 19.52 11.32
N ALA A 41 20.06 19.78 12.57
CA ALA A 41 18.78 19.31 13.07
C ALA A 41 17.59 19.86 12.24
N ALA A 42 17.59 21.16 11.93
CA ALA A 42 16.58 21.78 11.09
C ALA A 42 16.60 21.24 9.65
N THR A 43 17.78 20.97 9.08
CA THR A 43 17.87 20.39 7.73
C THR A 43 17.34 18.95 7.69
N VAL A 44 17.60 18.14 8.72
CA VAL A 44 17.03 16.79 8.84
C VAL A 44 15.51 16.87 8.95
N LEU A 45 15.00 17.79 9.75
CA LEU A 45 13.56 17.98 9.94
C LEU A 45 12.86 18.46 8.65
N LEU A 46 13.51 19.36 7.89
CA LEU A 46 13.03 19.79 6.57
C LEU A 46 13.09 18.67 5.53
N ALA A 47 14.13 17.83 5.55
CA ALA A 47 14.22 16.67 4.67
C ALA A 47 13.11 15.66 4.96
N LEU A 48 12.84 15.37 6.24
CA LEU A 48 11.70 14.55 6.67
C LEU A 48 10.36 15.13 6.22
N ALA A 49 10.14 16.43 6.42
CA ALA A 49 8.91 17.09 5.98
C ALA A 49 8.75 17.06 4.45
N ALA A 50 9.83 17.28 3.70
CA ALA A 50 9.82 17.19 2.25
C ALA A 50 9.51 15.76 1.78
N GLU A 51 10.05 14.75 2.46
CA GLU A 51 9.78 13.34 2.17
C GLU A 51 8.32 12.99 2.41
N ILE A 52 7.75 13.38 3.57
CA ILE A 52 6.33 13.18 3.88
C ILE A 52 5.43 13.86 2.83
N THR A 53 5.81 15.06 2.37
CA THR A 53 5.05 15.77 1.34
C THR A 53 5.15 15.04 -0.01
N ARG A 54 6.33 14.50 -0.34
CA ARG A 54 6.56 13.73 -1.56
C ARG A 54 5.76 12.43 -1.58
N THR A 55 5.72 11.71 -0.46
CA THR A 55 4.95 10.48 -0.34
C THR A 55 3.44 10.74 -0.40
N MET A 56 2.96 11.84 0.19
CA MET A 56 1.56 12.26 0.02
C MET A 56 1.20 12.57 -1.44
N LEU A 57 2.06 13.31 -2.15
CA LEU A 57 1.86 13.63 -3.56
C LEU A 57 1.91 12.37 -4.45
N ALA A 58 2.84 11.45 -4.18
CA ALA A 58 2.92 10.16 -4.87
C ALA A 58 1.68 9.30 -4.62
N GLY A 59 1.15 9.29 -3.40
CA GLY A 59 -0.11 8.61 -3.08
C GLY A 59 -1.31 9.18 -3.84
N GLN A 60 -1.38 10.51 -4.02
CA GLN A 60 -2.43 11.14 -4.83
C GLN A 60 -2.28 10.84 -6.33
N ALA A 61 -1.05 10.80 -6.84
CA ALA A 61 -0.77 10.40 -8.21
C ALA A 61 -1.17 8.93 -8.45
N ALA A 62 -0.74 8.01 -7.58
CA ALA A 62 -1.10 6.60 -7.65
C ALA A 62 -2.63 6.38 -7.60
N LEU A 63 -3.36 7.13 -6.76
CA LEU A 63 -4.83 7.10 -6.76
C LEU A 63 -5.42 7.63 -8.08
N THR A 64 -4.81 8.68 -8.65
CA THR A 64 -5.26 9.25 -9.92
C THR A 64 -5.00 8.29 -11.09
N ASP A 65 -3.86 7.62 -11.10
CA ASP A 65 -3.46 6.71 -12.17
C ASP A 65 -4.16 5.35 -12.04
N TYR A 66 -4.41 4.89 -10.81
CA TYR A 66 -5.35 3.80 -10.53
C TYR A 66 -6.75 4.14 -11.08
N ASN A 67 -7.26 5.35 -10.82
CA ASN A 67 -8.54 5.80 -11.37
C ASN A 67 -8.51 5.90 -12.91
N ARG A 68 -7.36 6.22 -13.51
CA ARG A 68 -7.17 6.26 -14.98
C ARG A 68 -6.88 4.90 -15.60
N HIS A 69 -6.72 3.85 -14.80
CA HIS A 69 -6.34 2.51 -15.25
C HIS A 69 -4.99 2.49 -16.01
N ASP A 70 -4.05 3.39 -15.68
CA ASP A 70 -2.72 3.44 -16.29
C ASP A 70 -1.75 2.50 -15.54
N LEU A 71 -1.79 1.23 -15.93
CA LEU A 71 -1.02 0.17 -15.28
C LEU A 71 0.50 0.29 -15.53
N ASP A 72 0.92 0.96 -16.60
CA ASP A 72 2.33 1.13 -16.92
C ASP A 72 2.97 2.20 -16.03
N ALA A 73 2.26 3.32 -15.81
CA ALA A 73 2.65 4.33 -14.83
C ALA A 73 2.68 3.75 -13.41
N LEU A 74 1.63 3.02 -13.02
CA LEU A 74 1.56 2.37 -11.72
C LEU A 74 2.73 1.39 -11.50
N ARG A 75 3.09 0.57 -12.50
CA ARG A 75 4.22 -0.37 -12.41
C ARG A 75 5.55 0.35 -12.16
N ALA A 76 5.79 1.49 -12.83
CA ALA A 76 7.01 2.27 -12.62
C ALA A 76 7.07 2.88 -11.21
N ASP A 77 5.93 3.35 -10.70
CA ASP A 77 5.82 3.89 -9.34
C ASP A 77 6.05 2.79 -8.29
N VAL A 78 5.43 1.62 -8.43
CA VAL A 78 5.66 0.47 -7.54
C VAL A 78 7.13 0.06 -7.55
N ALA A 79 7.76 -0.03 -8.73
CA ALA A 79 9.17 -0.39 -8.85
C ALA A 79 10.06 0.61 -8.09
N THR A 80 9.78 1.91 -8.22
CA THR A 80 10.50 2.97 -7.50
C THR A 80 10.30 2.85 -5.99
N LEU A 81 9.05 2.70 -5.53
CA LEU A 81 8.72 2.56 -4.11
C LEU A 81 9.36 1.31 -3.49
N SER A 82 9.39 0.20 -4.22
CA SER A 82 10.02 -1.05 -3.79
C SER A 82 11.54 -0.96 -3.62
N GLN A 83 12.20 -0.05 -4.34
CA GLN A 83 13.63 0.19 -4.17
C GLN A 83 13.95 0.89 -2.85
N PHE A 84 12.98 1.63 -2.29
CA PHE A 84 13.07 2.36 -1.02
C PHE A 84 12.29 1.70 0.13
N ASN A 85 12.06 0.37 0.04
CA ASN A 85 11.29 -0.49 0.97
C ASN A 85 11.72 -0.49 2.46
N ILE A 86 12.59 0.42 2.87
CA ILE A 86 13.12 0.52 4.23
C ILE A 86 12.17 1.32 5.14
N VAL A 87 11.36 2.22 4.57
CA VAL A 87 10.55 3.18 5.36
C VAL A 87 9.19 2.60 5.78
N ASP A 88 8.48 1.92 4.88
CA ASP A 88 7.20 1.25 5.18
C ASP A 88 7.03 -0.02 4.32
N PRO A 89 7.54 -1.18 4.79
CA PRO A 89 7.49 -2.41 4.03
C PRO A 89 6.07 -2.99 3.87
N ALA A 90 5.17 -2.65 4.79
CA ALA A 90 3.78 -3.08 4.72
C ALA A 90 3.05 -2.36 3.59
N GLN A 91 3.24 -1.04 3.48
CA GLN A 91 2.65 -0.23 2.42
C GLN A 91 3.17 -0.62 1.03
N VAL A 92 4.48 -0.87 0.89
CA VAL A 92 5.05 -1.35 -0.38
C VAL A 92 4.45 -2.69 -0.78
N SER A 93 4.30 -3.61 0.18
CA SER A 93 3.69 -4.92 -0.08
C SER A 93 2.21 -4.77 -0.48
N PHE A 94 1.46 -3.87 0.15
CA PHE A 94 0.07 -3.58 -0.22
C PHE A 94 -0.05 -3.06 -1.65
N ILE A 95 0.78 -2.08 -2.04
CA ILE A 95 0.79 -1.50 -3.38
C ILE A 95 1.21 -2.54 -4.44
N ALA A 96 2.21 -3.37 -4.14
CA ALA A 96 2.62 -4.47 -5.02
C ALA A 96 1.51 -5.51 -5.21
N ALA A 97 0.73 -5.77 -4.16
CA ALA A 97 -0.43 -6.66 -4.24
C ALA A 97 -1.52 -6.08 -5.15
N ASP A 98 -1.88 -4.80 -4.98
CA ASP A 98 -2.87 -4.13 -5.83
C ASP A 98 -2.46 -4.16 -7.32
N LEU A 99 -1.18 -3.90 -7.62
CA LEU A 99 -0.66 -4.03 -8.98
C LEU A 99 -0.79 -5.47 -9.50
N ALA A 100 -0.41 -6.46 -8.70
CA ALA A 100 -0.52 -7.87 -9.10
C ALA A 100 -1.96 -8.30 -9.35
N VAL A 101 -2.94 -7.78 -8.60
CA VAL A 101 -4.38 -7.97 -8.89
C VAL A 101 -4.74 -7.40 -10.25
N LEU A 102 -4.32 -6.16 -10.55
CA LEU A 102 -4.61 -5.50 -11.82
C LEU A 102 -3.97 -6.20 -13.02
N GLU A 103 -2.83 -6.86 -12.83
CA GLU A 103 -2.16 -7.67 -13.84
C GLU A 103 -2.69 -9.11 -13.95
N GLY A 104 -3.68 -9.48 -13.13
CA GLY A 104 -4.24 -10.84 -13.07
C GLY A 104 -3.31 -11.88 -12.42
N ARG A 105 -2.21 -11.45 -11.79
CA ARG A 105 -1.25 -12.29 -11.07
C ARG A 105 -1.74 -12.57 -9.65
N LEU A 106 -2.85 -13.28 -9.54
CA LEU A 106 -3.59 -13.46 -8.27
C LEU A 106 -2.78 -14.19 -7.18
N GLU A 107 -1.85 -15.08 -7.56
CA GLU A 107 -0.98 -15.77 -6.61
C GLU A 107 0.08 -14.83 -6.02
N ASP A 108 0.73 -14.03 -6.87
CA ASP A 108 1.66 -12.98 -6.45
C ASP A 108 0.96 -11.95 -5.54
N ALA A 109 -0.25 -11.55 -5.92
CA ALA A 109 -1.08 -10.64 -5.11
C ALA A 109 -1.36 -11.21 -3.71
N GLU A 110 -1.66 -12.50 -3.60
CA GLU A 110 -1.96 -13.11 -2.31
C GLU A 110 -0.71 -13.16 -1.41
N HIS A 111 0.45 -13.46 -1.99
CA HIS A 111 1.72 -13.38 -1.27
C HIS A 111 2.00 -11.98 -0.75
N HIS A 112 1.82 -10.96 -1.59
CA HIS A 112 2.05 -9.57 -1.22
C HIS A 112 1.06 -9.06 -0.16
N PHE A 113 -0.25 -9.36 -0.27
CA PHE A 113 -1.20 -8.99 0.78
C PHE A 113 -0.93 -9.73 2.10
N THR A 114 -0.53 -11.00 2.04
CA THR A 114 -0.17 -11.75 3.26
C THR A 114 1.07 -11.15 3.93
N ALA A 115 2.05 -10.71 3.15
CA ALA A 115 3.22 -9.99 3.67
C ALA A 115 2.82 -8.64 4.29
N ALA A 116 1.95 -7.86 3.65
CA ALA A 116 1.42 -6.62 4.21
C ALA A 116 0.69 -6.86 5.54
N LEU A 117 -0.10 -7.94 5.63
CA LEU A 117 -0.87 -8.27 6.82
C LEU A 117 0.00 -8.68 8.03
N ALA A 118 1.20 -9.21 7.80
CA ALA A 118 2.11 -9.62 8.86
C ALA A 118 2.59 -8.46 9.75
N HIS A 119 2.45 -7.21 9.26
CA HIS A 119 2.91 -6.01 9.94
C HIS A 119 1.79 -5.29 10.72
N ASP A 120 0.51 -5.57 10.41
CA ASP A 120 -0.64 -4.84 10.95
C ASP A 120 -1.72 -5.76 11.55
N GLY A 121 -1.93 -5.66 12.87
CA GLY A 121 -2.96 -6.43 13.60
C GLY A 121 -4.24 -5.65 13.95
N GLY A 122 -4.25 -4.32 13.78
CA GLY A 122 -5.34 -3.43 14.20
C GLY A 122 -6.25 -2.96 13.06
N PRO A 123 -7.05 -1.90 13.26
CA PRO A 123 -7.92 -1.31 12.22
C PRO A 123 -7.19 -0.90 10.94
N ALA A 124 -5.89 -0.58 11.02
CA ALA A 124 -5.04 -0.32 9.86
C ALA A 124 -4.97 -1.51 8.88
N SER A 125 -5.23 -2.73 9.34
CA SER A 125 -5.27 -3.93 8.49
C SER A 125 -6.53 -4.06 7.64
N CYS A 126 -7.57 -3.23 7.84
CA CYS A 126 -8.84 -3.39 7.12
C CYS A 126 -8.70 -3.38 5.59
N PRO A 127 -7.96 -2.44 4.96
CA PRO A 127 -7.79 -2.45 3.50
C PRO A 127 -7.14 -3.75 3.01
N VAL A 128 -6.08 -4.21 3.69
CA VAL A 128 -5.38 -5.46 3.37
C VAL A 128 -6.33 -6.66 3.47
N ARG A 129 -7.09 -6.75 4.56
CA ARG A 129 -8.01 -7.88 4.81
C ARG A 129 -9.19 -7.90 3.83
N VAL A 130 -9.77 -6.74 3.52
CA VAL A 130 -10.85 -6.65 2.53
C VAL A 130 -10.36 -7.07 1.15
N ASN A 131 -9.19 -6.59 0.71
CA ASN A 131 -8.65 -6.98 -0.59
C ASN A 131 -8.21 -8.45 -0.63
N LEU A 132 -7.61 -8.97 0.45
CA LEU A 132 -7.22 -10.38 0.55
C LEU A 132 -8.42 -11.33 0.57
N GLU A 133 -9.52 -10.94 1.22
CA GLU A 133 -10.80 -11.67 1.17
C GLU A 133 -11.33 -11.77 -0.25
N LEU A 134 -11.46 -10.62 -0.94
CA LEU A 134 -11.97 -10.57 -2.31
C LEU A 134 -11.07 -11.35 -3.29
N LEU A 135 -9.74 -11.28 -3.10
CA LEU A 135 -8.79 -12.05 -3.89
C LEU A 135 -9.00 -13.56 -3.73
N ARG A 136 -9.15 -14.04 -2.49
CA ARG A 136 -9.40 -15.46 -2.20
C ARG A 136 -10.75 -15.90 -2.73
N GLU A 137 -11.79 -15.07 -2.59
CA GLU A 137 -13.09 -15.32 -3.21
C GLU A 137 -12.94 -15.46 -4.74
N THR A 138 -12.20 -14.57 -5.39
CA THR A 138 -11.95 -14.61 -6.84
C THR A 138 -11.19 -15.87 -7.27
N ARG A 139 -10.16 -16.28 -6.52
CA ARG A 139 -9.44 -17.55 -6.78
C ARG A 139 -10.37 -18.76 -6.62
N GLY A 140 -11.28 -18.71 -5.65
CA GLY A 140 -12.33 -19.70 -5.46
C GLY A 140 -13.28 -19.76 -6.65
N ASP A 141 -13.72 -18.62 -7.17
CA ASP A 141 -14.59 -18.53 -8.35
C ASP A 141 -13.93 -19.14 -9.59
N LEU A 142 -12.63 -18.86 -9.81
CA LEU A 142 -11.86 -19.42 -10.92
C LEU A 142 -11.68 -20.93 -10.80
N ALA A 143 -11.40 -21.43 -9.59
CA ALA A 143 -11.31 -22.86 -9.33
C ALA A 143 -12.66 -23.56 -9.54
N ALA A 144 -13.76 -22.97 -9.07
CA ALA A 144 -15.11 -23.49 -9.26
C ALA A 144 -15.50 -23.52 -10.76
N ALA A 145 -15.20 -22.45 -11.50
CA ALA A 145 -15.47 -22.36 -12.94
C ALA A 145 -14.73 -23.43 -13.75
N THR A 146 -13.58 -23.90 -13.25
CA THR A 146 -12.78 -24.97 -13.86
C THR A 146 -13.03 -26.34 -13.24
N SER A 147 -14.11 -26.50 -12.46
CA SER A 147 -14.50 -27.75 -11.78
C SER A 147 -13.48 -28.29 -10.76
N HIS A 148 -12.58 -27.43 -10.25
CA HIS A 148 -11.66 -27.75 -9.16
C HIS A 148 -12.33 -27.50 -7.79
N THR A 149 -13.42 -28.21 -7.50
CA THR A 149 -14.29 -27.94 -6.33
C THR A 149 -13.56 -27.92 -4.99
N ALA A 150 -12.67 -28.89 -4.74
CA ALA A 150 -11.91 -28.93 -3.48
C ALA A 150 -10.98 -27.72 -3.31
N GLN A 151 -10.38 -27.25 -4.41
CA GLN A 151 -9.54 -26.06 -4.40
C GLN A 151 -10.37 -24.80 -4.20
N ALA A 152 -11.56 -24.73 -4.81
CA ALA A 152 -12.49 -23.64 -4.61
C ALA A 152 -12.96 -23.54 -3.13
N GLU A 153 -13.32 -24.68 -2.54
CA GLU A 153 -13.70 -24.76 -1.12
C GLU A 153 -12.57 -24.29 -0.20
N GLN A 154 -11.33 -24.67 -0.49
CA GLN A 154 -10.16 -24.19 0.25
C GLN A 154 -10.04 -22.66 0.18
N PHE A 155 -10.13 -22.08 -1.01
CA PHE A 155 -10.04 -20.63 -1.18
C PHE A 155 -11.17 -19.87 -0.46
N TYR A 156 -12.42 -20.31 -0.61
CA TYR A 156 -13.54 -19.69 0.11
C TYR A 156 -13.41 -19.83 1.63
N THR A 157 -12.93 -20.98 2.12
CA THR A 157 -12.68 -21.18 3.55
C THR A 157 -11.61 -20.20 4.05
N THR A 158 -10.53 -20.01 3.30
CA THR A 158 -9.49 -19.03 3.66
C THR A 158 -9.98 -17.58 3.57
N ALA A 159 -10.96 -17.27 2.71
CA ALA A 159 -11.63 -15.98 2.67
C ALA A 159 -12.47 -15.75 3.95
N LEU A 160 -13.26 -16.74 4.38
CA LEU A 160 -14.00 -16.68 5.65
C LEU A 160 -13.06 -16.55 6.88
N GLN A 161 -11.89 -17.18 6.83
CA GLN A 161 -10.85 -16.98 7.86
C GLN A 161 -10.33 -15.54 7.87
N THR A 162 -10.13 -14.91 6.71
CA THR A 162 -9.76 -13.49 6.64
C THR A 162 -10.81 -12.59 7.28
N ILE A 163 -12.09 -12.86 7.00
CA ILE A 163 -13.23 -12.10 7.55
C ILE A 163 -13.31 -12.28 9.07
N SER A 164 -13.25 -13.51 9.55
CA SER A 164 -13.40 -13.82 10.98
C SER A 164 -12.23 -13.30 11.82
N ALA A 165 -11.02 -13.24 11.25
CA ALA A 165 -9.85 -12.66 11.90
C ALA A 165 -9.78 -11.12 11.81
N ALA A 166 -10.73 -10.46 11.13
CA ALA A 166 -10.70 -9.01 10.96
C ALA A 166 -11.25 -8.27 12.20
N PRO A 167 -10.65 -7.12 12.56
CA PRO A 167 -11.23 -6.23 13.56
C PRO A 167 -12.65 -5.75 13.19
N PRO A 168 -13.48 -5.36 14.18
CA PRO A 168 -14.71 -4.63 13.92
C PRO A 168 -14.44 -3.37 13.08
N GLY A 169 -15.36 -3.04 12.18
CA GLY A 169 -15.23 -1.90 11.26
C GLY A 169 -14.61 -2.24 9.90
N CYS A 170 -14.04 -3.45 9.71
CA CYS A 170 -13.57 -3.87 8.37
C CYS A 170 -14.72 -4.41 7.50
N PHE A 171 -15.48 -5.38 8.02
CA PHE A 171 -16.60 -6.03 7.33
C PHE A 171 -17.92 -5.69 8.02
N THR A 172 -18.09 -6.12 9.27
CA THR A 172 -19.20 -5.71 10.14
C THR A 172 -18.98 -4.31 10.70
N ASP A 173 -20.07 -3.54 10.85
CA ASP A 173 -20.05 -2.15 11.37
C ASP A 173 -19.08 -1.22 10.62
N ASN A 174 -18.82 -1.51 9.34
CA ASN A 174 -17.90 -0.73 8.54
C ASN A 174 -18.50 0.64 8.18
N THR A 175 -17.66 1.67 8.18
CA THR A 175 -18.08 3.07 8.01
C THR A 175 -17.72 3.60 6.63
N ASP A 176 -17.62 2.74 5.61
CA ASP A 176 -17.15 3.14 4.27
C ASP A 176 -18.00 4.28 3.68
N PRO A 177 -17.45 5.42 3.25
CA PRO A 177 -18.29 6.53 2.80
C PRO A 177 -19.20 6.15 1.62
N ASN A 178 -18.80 5.19 0.79
CA ASN A 178 -19.63 4.68 -0.29
C ASN A 178 -20.62 3.62 0.24
N PRO A 179 -21.95 3.82 0.09
CA PRO A 179 -22.96 2.89 0.59
C PRO A 179 -22.89 1.50 -0.04
N ASP A 180 -22.61 1.42 -1.34
CA ASP A 180 -22.51 0.16 -2.08
C ASP A 180 -21.32 -0.67 -1.57
N ARG A 181 -20.15 -0.03 -1.39
CA ARG A 181 -18.95 -0.67 -0.83
C ARG A 181 -19.18 -1.13 0.61
N ARG A 182 -19.89 -0.34 1.41
CA ARG A 182 -20.25 -0.72 2.78
C ARG A 182 -21.14 -1.96 2.78
N GLU A 183 -22.15 -2.01 1.93
CA GLU A 183 -23.05 -3.16 1.82
C GLU A 183 -22.32 -4.42 1.33
N ILE A 184 -21.48 -4.30 0.28
CA ILE A 184 -20.69 -5.41 -0.25
C ILE A 184 -19.79 -6.03 0.82
N ARG A 185 -19.15 -5.19 1.64
CA ARG A 185 -18.30 -5.63 2.77
C ARG A 185 -19.11 -6.28 3.89
N ALA A 186 -20.25 -5.69 4.25
CA ALA A 186 -21.12 -6.25 5.28
C ALA A 186 -21.67 -7.63 4.89
N ASN A 187 -21.94 -7.85 3.60
CA ASN A 187 -22.48 -9.10 3.08
C ASN A 187 -21.41 -10.15 2.71
N ALA A 188 -20.12 -9.86 2.88
CA ALA A 188 -19.02 -10.73 2.44
C ALA A 188 -19.10 -12.15 3.01
N ALA A 189 -19.30 -12.29 4.33
CA ALA A 189 -19.36 -13.60 4.96
C ALA A 189 -20.54 -14.45 4.44
N ALA A 190 -21.72 -13.84 4.29
CA ALA A 190 -22.89 -14.51 3.76
C ALA A 190 -22.67 -14.93 2.30
N ARG A 191 -22.17 -14.02 1.46
CA ARG A 191 -21.86 -14.29 0.05
C ARG A 191 -20.89 -15.45 -0.12
N VAL A 192 -19.77 -15.46 0.62
CA VAL A 192 -18.78 -16.55 0.54
C VAL A 192 -19.35 -17.87 1.07
N THR A 193 -20.20 -17.83 2.11
CA THR A 193 -20.88 -19.02 2.63
C THR A 193 -21.84 -19.62 1.58
N ASP A 194 -22.61 -18.77 0.88
CA ASP A 194 -23.50 -19.22 -0.19
C ASP A 194 -22.72 -19.85 -1.35
N LYS A 195 -21.54 -19.31 -1.69
CA LYS A 195 -20.64 -19.93 -2.67
C LYS A 195 -20.19 -21.33 -2.24
N ILE A 196 -19.79 -21.53 -0.98
CA ILE A 196 -19.44 -22.85 -0.45
C ILE A 196 -20.64 -23.81 -0.53
N ASN A 197 -21.84 -23.36 -0.13
CA ASN A 197 -23.06 -24.18 -0.16
C ASN A 197 -23.45 -24.62 -1.57
N THR A 198 -23.15 -23.81 -2.58
CA THR A 198 -23.50 -24.07 -3.98
C THR A 198 -22.44 -24.86 -4.76
N LEU A 199 -21.22 -25.02 -4.23
CA LEU A 199 -20.11 -25.74 -4.88
C LEU A 199 -20.46 -27.15 -5.37
N HIS A 200 -21.34 -27.83 -4.64
CA HIS A 200 -21.73 -29.22 -4.89
C HIS A 200 -23.13 -29.36 -5.50
N MET A 201 -23.80 -28.24 -5.77
CA MET A 201 -25.09 -28.25 -6.43
C MET A 201 -24.91 -28.48 -7.93
N PRO A 202 -25.82 -29.22 -8.59
CA PRO A 202 -25.81 -29.32 -10.04
C PRO A 202 -25.83 -27.92 -10.65
N ALA A 203 -24.95 -27.65 -11.61
CA ALA A 203 -24.92 -26.37 -12.30
C ALA A 203 -26.34 -26.05 -12.82
N PRO A 204 -26.86 -24.84 -12.60
CA PRO A 204 -28.09 -24.40 -13.25
C PRO A 204 -27.97 -24.65 -14.76
N PRO A 205 -29.07 -24.98 -15.46
CA PRO A 205 -29.05 -25.10 -16.91
C PRO A 205 -28.40 -23.84 -17.50
N PRO A 206 -27.50 -24.00 -18.50
CA PRO A 206 -26.74 -22.87 -19.02
C PRO A 206 -27.71 -21.76 -19.41
N ALA A 207 -27.52 -20.57 -18.82
CA ALA A 207 -28.23 -19.39 -19.28
C ALA A 207 -27.99 -19.25 -20.79
N PRO A 208 -28.99 -18.75 -21.56
CA PRO A 208 -28.77 -18.41 -22.96
C PRO A 208 -27.47 -17.61 -23.07
N VAL A 209 -26.61 -17.97 -24.03
CA VAL A 209 -25.32 -17.31 -24.24
C VAL A 209 -25.61 -15.82 -24.41
N GLN A 210 -25.45 -15.05 -23.34
CA GLN A 210 -25.46 -13.61 -23.46
C GLN A 210 -24.15 -13.31 -24.18
N THR A 211 -24.25 -12.90 -25.45
CA THR A 211 -23.14 -12.23 -26.12
C THR A 211 -22.63 -11.18 -25.14
N LEU A 212 -21.40 -11.34 -24.67
CA LEU A 212 -20.69 -10.33 -23.90
C LEU A 212 -20.49 -9.13 -24.83
N THR A 213 -21.52 -8.32 -25.02
CA THR A 213 -21.31 -6.91 -25.36
C THR A 213 -20.42 -6.37 -24.24
N PRO A 214 -19.29 -5.69 -24.56
CA PRO A 214 -18.43 -5.09 -23.55
C PRO A 214 -19.31 -4.25 -22.63
N GLN A 215 -19.57 -4.78 -21.43
CA GLN A 215 -20.37 -4.06 -20.47
C GLN A 215 -19.50 -2.89 -20.03
N PRO A 216 -20.00 -1.64 -20.07
CA PRO A 216 -19.26 -0.54 -19.49
C PRO A 216 -18.85 -0.91 -18.05
N PRO A 217 -17.68 -0.46 -17.58
CA PRO A 217 -17.22 -0.75 -16.23
C PRO A 217 -18.36 -0.46 -15.24
N PRO A 218 -18.57 -1.31 -14.21
CA PRO A 218 -19.72 -1.18 -13.33
C PRO A 218 -19.83 0.25 -12.81
N THR A 219 -20.87 0.96 -13.27
CA THR A 219 -21.21 2.32 -12.84
C THR A 219 -21.77 2.34 -11.41
N SER A 220 -21.89 1.17 -10.78
CA SER A 220 -22.63 0.91 -9.54
C SER A 220 -21.92 1.35 -8.28
N LEU A 221 -20.75 1.99 -8.37
CA LEU A 221 -20.17 2.65 -7.21
C LEU A 221 -20.68 4.09 -7.22
N THR A 222 -21.58 4.40 -6.28
CA THR A 222 -21.92 5.78 -5.97
C THR A 222 -20.61 6.58 -5.81
N PRO A 223 -20.40 7.70 -6.54
CA PRO A 223 -19.13 8.41 -6.48
C PRO A 223 -18.77 8.77 -5.04
N THR A 224 -17.56 8.43 -4.60
CA THR A 224 -17.05 8.94 -3.33
C THR A 224 -16.75 10.42 -3.49
N THR A 225 -17.62 11.30 -3.00
CA THR A 225 -17.26 12.69 -2.78
C THR A 225 -16.18 12.74 -1.70
N VAL A 226 -14.93 12.90 -2.13
CA VAL A 226 -13.82 13.22 -1.24
C VAL A 226 -14.09 14.62 -0.68
N PRO A 227 -14.25 14.82 0.65
CA PRO A 227 -14.32 16.16 1.20
C PRO A 227 -12.98 16.89 0.96
N PRO A 228 -13.01 18.22 0.76
CA PRO A 228 -11.82 19.03 0.47
C PRO A 228 -10.75 18.97 1.56
#